data_AF-A0A7S1TKR1-F1
#
_entry.id   AF-A0A7S1TKR1-F1
#
_cell.length_a   1.000
_cell.length_b   1.000
_cell.length_c   1.000
_cell.angle_alpha   90.00
_cell.angle_beta   90.00
_cell.angle_gamma   90.00
#
_symmetry.space_group_name_H-M   'P 1'
#
loop_
_entity.id
_entity.type
_entity.pdbx_description
1 polymer ?
#
loop_
_entity_poly.entity_id
_entity_poly.type
_entity_poly.pdbx_seq_one_letter_code
_entity_poly.pdbx_strand_id
1 'polypeptide(L)'
;FLCSQMSGGRLYLSRSIHACCTLVVETRMLFVGASCEGSTVRNFRIPACPSARHRIRRNCRSSSGNLTAVADTTRTGSLRLFLDSAEIRDWKEWIPSGVFYGITTNPTLLYRAGLRVDLESAKQLCESAQELGVSELQLQARGNSVDNTVRYSLMLHELQQKAENAPRIVIKLPCTKIGLGAAAELSQRDIPVTITGVYAAHQVMCAIAVGAEYAAPYLGRMNDLGLDGFSQIEQMGACVSTARSSLRILVASIRSVDDITRLATSPRAAGKLDTYTFSPGVADALINVPATIAAAEAFDLDSLASLKTY
;
A
#
# COMPACT_ATOMS: atom_id res chain seq x y z
N PHE A 1 64.27 16.16 -12.16
CA PHE A 1 64.96 16.68 -13.35
C PHE A 1 63.96 16.77 -14.49
N LEU A 2 64.03 17.86 -15.27
CA LEU A 2 63.60 17.98 -16.68
C LEU A 2 62.08 18.14 -16.93
N CYS A 3 61.65 19.19 -17.66
CA CYS A 3 61.63 19.31 -19.14
C CYS A 3 60.71 18.25 -19.76
N SER A 4 59.97 18.43 -20.84
CA SER A 4 59.63 19.51 -21.77
C SER A 4 58.90 18.80 -22.92
N GLN A 5 58.16 19.54 -23.75
CA GLN A 5 57.76 19.19 -25.14
C GLN A 5 56.83 17.96 -25.34
N MET A 6 55.58 18.17 -25.75
CA MET A 6 55.13 18.23 -27.17
C MET A 6 55.77 17.19 -28.10
N SER A 7 54.98 16.21 -28.57
CA SER A 7 54.73 15.98 -30.01
C SER A 7 53.90 14.71 -30.28
N GLY A 8 52.96 14.83 -31.22
CA GLY A 8 52.68 13.78 -32.21
C GLY A 8 51.60 12.73 -31.92
N GLY A 9 50.60 12.64 -32.82
CA GLY A 9 50.20 11.31 -33.34
C GLY A 9 48.77 10.81 -33.07
N ARG A 10 47.83 11.29 -33.89
CA ARG A 10 46.57 10.69 -34.41
C ARG A 10 45.93 9.43 -33.77
N LEU A 11 44.63 9.61 -33.51
CA LEU A 11 43.44 8.76 -33.79
C LEU A 11 43.49 7.25 -33.48
N TYR A 12 42.54 6.79 -32.64
CA TYR A 12 41.40 5.96 -33.07
C TYR A 12 40.31 5.99 -31.98
N LEU A 13 39.15 6.58 -32.28
CA LEU A 13 37.89 6.34 -31.55
C LEU A 13 36.83 6.12 -32.62
N SER A 14 36.55 4.85 -32.90
CA SER A 14 35.51 4.45 -33.85
C SER A 14 34.14 4.77 -33.26
N ARG A 15 33.42 5.66 -33.94
CA ARG A 15 31.97 5.82 -33.84
C ARG A 15 31.27 4.58 -34.39
N SER A 16 30.09 4.29 -33.86
CA SER A 16 28.93 3.79 -34.63
C SER A 16 27.66 3.92 -33.78
N ILE A 17 26.48 4.40 -34.20
CA ILE A 17 25.96 5.10 -35.38
C ILE A 17 24.73 5.90 -34.86
N HIS A 18 24.61 7.17 -35.25
CA HIS A 18 23.34 7.87 -35.41
C HIS A 18 23.31 8.36 -36.87
N ALA A 19 22.22 8.07 -37.59
CA ALA A 19 21.84 8.74 -38.84
C ALA A 19 20.40 9.21 -38.60
N CYS A 20 20.09 10.52 -38.46
CA CYS A 20 20.16 11.63 -39.42
C CYS A 20 19.18 11.49 -40.59
N CYS A 21 18.14 12.32 -40.60
CA CYS A 21 17.79 13.13 -41.76
C CYS A 21 17.14 14.44 -41.33
N THR A 22 17.47 15.46 -42.10
CA THR A 22 17.49 16.90 -41.83
C THR A 22 16.29 17.59 -42.48
N LEU A 23 15.82 18.72 -41.95
CA LEU A 23 15.66 19.93 -42.76
C LEU A 23 15.68 21.21 -41.89
N VAL A 24 16.37 22.21 -42.42
CA VAL A 24 16.79 23.50 -41.85
C VAL A 24 15.77 24.58 -42.21
N VAL A 25 15.52 25.57 -41.33
CA VAL A 25 15.47 27.01 -41.67
C VAL A 25 15.84 27.84 -40.43
N GLU A 26 16.97 28.57 -40.50
CA GLU A 26 17.32 29.71 -39.66
C GLU A 26 16.52 30.96 -40.04
N THR A 27 16.13 31.83 -39.09
CA THR A 27 16.48 33.27 -39.14
C THR A 27 16.33 33.95 -37.77
N ARG A 28 17.06 35.07 -37.64
CA ARG A 28 17.58 35.77 -36.46
C ARG A 28 16.59 36.51 -35.53
N MET A 29 17.11 36.73 -34.31
CA MET A 29 16.77 37.72 -33.27
C MET A 29 16.21 39.06 -33.77
N LEU A 30 15.28 39.64 -32.98
CA LEU A 30 15.35 41.02 -32.51
C LEU A 30 14.44 41.22 -31.29
N PHE A 31 15.04 41.66 -30.19
CA PHE A 31 14.35 42.27 -29.04
C PHE A 31 13.87 43.66 -29.45
N VAL A 32 12.56 43.94 -29.33
CA VAL A 32 12.04 45.30 -29.13
C VAL A 32 10.82 45.18 -28.21
N GLY A 33 10.90 45.83 -27.04
CA GLY A 33 9.74 46.07 -26.20
C GLY A 33 8.90 47.21 -26.77
N ALA A 34 7.57 47.06 -26.68
CA ALA A 34 6.64 48.18 -26.72
C ALA A 34 5.32 47.74 -26.07
N SER A 35 5.01 48.40 -24.95
CA SER A 35 3.67 48.52 -24.39
C SER A 35 2.73 49.14 -25.42
N CYS A 36 1.46 48.74 -25.45
CA CYS A 36 0.34 49.64 -25.72
C CYS A 36 -1.00 48.95 -25.43
N GLU A 37 -1.84 49.72 -24.76
CA GLU A 37 -3.22 49.46 -24.39
C GLU A 37 -4.15 49.38 -25.61
N GLY A 38 -5.35 48.82 -25.40
CA GLY A 38 -6.54 49.32 -26.07
C GLY A 38 -7.21 48.38 -27.08
N SER A 39 -8.41 47.96 -26.67
CA SER A 39 -9.64 48.07 -27.48
C SER A 39 -10.06 46.94 -28.42
N THR A 40 -11.32 46.56 -28.18
CA THR A 40 -12.38 46.14 -29.11
C THR A 40 -12.42 44.71 -29.63
N VAL A 41 -13.25 43.93 -28.92
CA VAL A 41 -13.98 42.76 -29.41
C VAL A 41 -14.73 43.11 -30.70
N ARG A 42 -14.51 42.33 -31.77
CA ARG A 42 -15.45 42.23 -32.89
C ARG A 42 -15.70 40.76 -33.24
N ASN A 43 -16.99 40.42 -33.21
CA ASN A 43 -17.59 39.13 -33.52
C ASN A 43 -17.25 38.69 -34.95
N PHE A 44 -16.62 37.52 -35.09
CA PHE A 44 -16.61 36.78 -36.35
C PHE A 44 -17.63 35.65 -36.30
N ARG A 45 -18.66 35.74 -37.14
CA ARG A 45 -19.59 34.65 -37.45
C ARG A 45 -18.91 33.68 -38.42
N ILE A 46 -18.84 32.41 -38.05
CA ILE A 46 -18.41 31.30 -38.92
C ILE A 46 -19.66 30.70 -39.58
N PRO A 47 -19.72 30.49 -40.90
CA PRO A 47 -20.83 29.78 -41.53
C PRO A 47 -20.76 28.28 -41.19
N ALA A 48 -21.91 27.70 -40.87
CA ALA A 48 -22.05 26.28 -40.59
C ALA A 48 -21.85 25.44 -41.87
N CYS A 49 -21.07 24.35 -41.76
CA CYS A 49 -20.98 23.29 -42.77
C CYS A 49 -21.27 21.94 -42.08
N PRO A 50 -22.01 21.02 -42.72
CA PRO A 50 -22.74 19.97 -42.01
C PRO A 50 -21.91 18.71 -41.72
N SER A 51 -22.14 18.17 -40.52
CA SER A 51 -22.07 16.75 -40.14
C SER A 51 -20.97 15.86 -40.73
N ALA A 52 -19.90 15.66 -39.95
CA ALA A 52 -19.26 14.35 -39.82
C ALA A 52 -18.62 14.26 -38.42
N ARG A 53 -19.26 13.49 -37.54
CA ARG A 53 -18.83 13.26 -36.16
C ARG A 53 -17.64 12.31 -36.15
N HIS A 54 -16.44 12.76 -35.77
CA HIS A 54 -15.40 11.92 -35.17
C HIS A 54 -14.73 12.75 -34.06
N ARG A 55 -15.17 12.55 -32.81
CA ARG A 55 -14.66 13.29 -31.65
C ARG A 55 -13.55 12.46 -30.99
N ILE A 56 -12.31 12.73 -31.37
CA ILE A 56 -11.11 12.29 -30.66
C ILE A 56 -11.12 12.96 -29.27
N ARG A 57 -11.23 12.17 -28.20
CA ARG A 57 -11.10 12.65 -26.81
C ARG A 57 -9.65 13.05 -26.55
N ARG A 58 -9.37 14.36 -26.45
CA ARG A 58 -8.13 14.88 -25.85
C ARG A 58 -8.22 14.74 -24.33
N ASN A 59 -7.46 13.80 -23.76
CA ASN A 59 -7.16 13.79 -22.33
C ASN A 59 -5.95 14.71 -22.10
N CYS A 60 -6.19 15.97 -21.73
CA CYS A 60 -5.17 16.78 -21.08
C CYS A 60 -5.14 16.37 -19.60
N ARG A 61 -4.13 15.56 -19.22
CA ARG A 61 -3.71 15.43 -17.82
C ARG A 61 -2.45 16.28 -17.65
N SER A 62 -2.57 17.37 -16.90
CA SER A 62 -1.44 18.09 -16.32
C SER A 62 -0.86 17.20 -15.21
N SER A 63 0.27 16.54 -15.48
CA SER A 63 0.99 15.75 -14.50
C SER A 63 2.01 16.63 -13.77
N SER A 64 1.61 17.20 -12.65
CA SER A 64 2.52 17.55 -11.56
C SER A 64 2.35 16.50 -10.48
N GLY A 65 3.20 15.49 -10.49
CA GLY A 65 3.17 14.39 -9.52
C GLY A 65 4.58 13.91 -9.23
N ASN A 66 5.18 14.45 -8.18
CA ASN A 66 6.22 13.74 -7.45
C ASN A 66 5.54 12.68 -6.59
N LEU A 67 5.78 11.41 -6.89
CA LEU A 67 5.56 10.27 -6.00
C LEU A 67 6.48 9.14 -6.48
N THR A 68 7.62 8.99 -5.83
CA THR A 68 8.41 7.76 -5.88
C THR A 68 7.69 6.71 -5.04
N ALA A 69 6.65 6.09 -5.62
CA ALA A 69 6.18 4.80 -5.18
C ALA A 69 6.89 3.76 -6.05
N VAL A 70 7.75 2.96 -5.42
CA VAL A 70 8.21 1.71 -6.03
C VAL A 70 6.96 0.83 -6.12
N ALA A 71 6.34 0.81 -7.29
CA ALA A 71 5.17 -0.01 -7.53
C ALA A 71 5.61 -1.48 -7.53
N ASP A 72 5.05 -2.28 -6.62
CA ASP A 72 5.02 -3.73 -6.77
C ASP A 72 4.21 -4.04 -8.03
N THR A 73 4.90 -4.33 -9.13
CA THR A 73 4.32 -4.47 -10.47
C THR A 73 3.54 -5.77 -10.67
N THR A 74 3.38 -6.59 -9.63
CA THR A 74 2.80 -7.94 -9.76
C THR A 74 1.33 -8.05 -9.33
N ARG A 75 0.82 -7.12 -8.51
CA ARG A 75 -0.56 -7.19 -7.97
C ARG A 75 -1.48 -6.18 -8.64
N THR A 76 -2.62 -6.65 -9.16
CA THR A 76 -3.67 -5.79 -9.72
C THR A 76 -4.64 -5.35 -8.63
N GLY A 77 -4.84 -4.04 -8.48
CA GLY A 77 -5.84 -3.46 -7.57
C GLY A 77 -5.26 -3.04 -6.21
N SER A 78 -6.12 -2.49 -5.36
CA SER A 78 -5.71 -1.95 -4.05
C SER A 78 -5.92 -2.92 -2.89
N LEU A 79 -6.45 -4.14 -3.11
CA LEU A 79 -6.74 -5.09 -2.04
C LEU A 79 -5.47 -5.56 -1.30
N ARG A 80 -5.50 -5.56 0.03
CA ARG A 80 -4.45 -6.13 0.89
C ARG A 80 -5.06 -7.05 1.95
N LEU A 81 -4.71 -8.32 1.90
CA LEU A 81 -5.04 -9.29 2.93
C LEU A 81 -3.80 -9.56 3.79
N PHE A 82 -3.96 -9.53 5.11
CA PHE A 82 -2.90 -9.80 6.07
C PHE A 82 -3.25 -11.01 6.92
N LEU A 83 -2.23 -11.81 7.24
CA LEU A 83 -2.35 -12.90 8.20
C LEU A 83 -2.09 -12.34 9.61
N ASP A 84 -3.04 -12.51 10.54
CA ASP A 84 -2.90 -12.09 11.94
C ASP A 84 -2.37 -13.24 12.79
N SER A 85 -1.05 -13.48 12.73
CA SER A 85 -0.37 -14.52 13.52
C SER A 85 1.06 -14.12 13.88
N ALA A 86 1.56 -14.66 14.98
CA ALA A 86 2.97 -14.62 15.37
C ALA A 86 3.61 -16.02 15.40
N GLU A 87 2.91 -17.05 14.92
CA GLU A 87 3.46 -18.40 14.78
C GLU A 87 4.08 -18.59 13.39
N ILE A 88 5.37 -18.88 13.35
CA ILE A 88 6.11 -19.07 12.08
C ILE A 88 5.55 -20.24 11.25
N ARG A 89 4.95 -21.25 11.91
CA ARG A 89 4.29 -22.36 11.21
C ARG A 89 3.14 -21.85 10.33
N ASP A 90 2.28 -21.00 10.87
CA ASP A 90 1.15 -20.43 10.12
C ASP A 90 1.66 -19.61 8.92
N TRP A 91 2.79 -18.91 9.10
CA TRP A 91 3.39 -18.13 8.02
C TRP A 91 3.90 -19.03 6.90
N LYS A 92 4.56 -20.15 7.24
CA LYS A 92 5.04 -21.15 6.28
C LYS A 92 3.91 -21.84 5.53
N GLU A 93 2.74 -21.97 6.16
CA GLU A 93 1.54 -22.52 5.52
C GLU A 93 0.90 -21.52 4.55
N TRP A 94 0.69 -20.28 4.99
CA TRP A 94 -0.19 -19.35 4.28
C TRP A 94 0.52 -18.38 3.34
N ILE A 95 1.75 -17.95 3.64
CA ILE A 95 2.46 -16.98 2.79
C ILE A 95 2.74 -17.53 1.38
N PRO A 96 3.17 -18.80 1.20
CA PRO A 96 3.42 -19.36 -0.14
C PRO A 96 2.19 -19.41 -1.06
N SER A 97 0.97 -19.31 -0.52
CA SER A 97 -0.27 -19.27 -1.32
C SER A 97 -0.35 -18.05 -2.26
N GLY A 98 0.42 -16.98 -1.98
CA GLY A 98 0.36 -15.72 -2.72
C GLY A 98 -0.84 -14.83 -2.40
N VAL A 99 -1.79 -15.30 -1.57
CA VAL A 99 -3.00 -14.56 -1.20
C VAL A 99 -2.69 -13.38 -0.28
N PHE A 100 -1.77 -13.57 0.67
CA PHE A 100 -1.46 -12.59 1.70
C PHE A 100 -0.41 -11.57 1.22
N TYR A 101 -0.70 -10.29 1.44
CA TYR A 101 0.22 -9.17 1.22
C TYR A 101 1.24 -9.05 2.36
N GLY A 102 0.80 -9.30 3.59
CA GLY A 102 1.64 -9.09 4.75
C GLY A 102 1.16 -9.85 5.97
N ILE A 103 1.80 -9.55 7.10
CA ILE A 103 1.50 -10.15 8.39
C ILE A 103 1.27 -9.04 9.40
N THR A 104 0.25 -9.18 10.23
CA THR A 104 0.09 -8.35 11.42
C THR A 104 0.33 -9.16 12.67
N THR A 105 0.98 -8.53 13.63
CA THR A 105 1.15 -9.12 14.96
C THR A 105 0.53 -8.23 16.04
N ASN A 106 0.44 -8.76 17.24
CA ASN A 106 0.13 -8.00 18.45
C ASN A 106 0.66 -8.74 19.70
N PRO A 107 0.78 -8.07 20.86
CA PRO A 107 1.33 -8.67 22.08
C PRO A 107 0.66 -9.98 22.49
N THR A 108 -0.66 -10.11 22.31
CA THR A 108 -1.39 -11.35 22.64
C THR A 108 -1.00 -12.50 21.73
N LEU A 109 -0.78 -12.25 20.44
CA LEU A 109 -0.31 -13.28 19.51
C LEU A 109 1.13 -13.69 19.80
N LEU A 110 2.03 -12.74 20.08
CA LEU A 110 3.41 -13.05 20.48
C LEU A 110 3.41 -13.94 21.73
N TYR A 111 2.64 -13.56 22.75
CA TYR A 111 2.53 -14.34 23.98
C TYR A 111 2.03 -15.77 23.73
N ARG A 112 1.00 -15.94 22.90
CA ARG A 112 0.47 -17.27 22.53
C ARG A 112 1.48 -18.12 21.77
N ALA A 113 2.31 -17.50 20.94
CA ALA A 113 3.41 -18.16 20.23
C ALA A 113 4.63 -18.45 21.13
N GLY A 114 4.56 -18.13 22.44
CA GLY A 114 5.69 -18.30 23.36
C GLY A 114 6.79 -17.25 23.21
N LEU A 115 6.52 -16.16 22.49
CA LEU A 115 7.46 -15.06 22.24
C LEU A 115 7.27 -13.92 23.23
N ARG A 116 8.36 -13.19 23.47
CA ARG A 116 8.37 -11.99 24.31
C ARG A 116 8.12 -10.76 23.45
N VAL A 117 7.62 -9.69 24.07
CA VAL A 117 7.49 -8.39 23.39
C VAL A 117 8.80 -7.60 23.57
N ASP A 118 9.84 -8.05 22.88
CA ASP A 118 11.18 -7.45 22.89
C ASP A 118 11.82 -7.44 21.49
N LEU A 119 12.99 -6.82 21.39
CA LEU A 119 13.68 -6.64 20.10
C LEU A 119 14.25 -7.94 19.56
N GLU A 120 14.60 -8.90 20.41
CA GLU A 120 15.10 -10.21 19.98
C GLU A 120 14.00 -11.01 19.28
N SER A 121 12.83 -11.11 19.90
CA SER A 121 11.67 -11.76 19.30
C SER A 121 11.23 -11.04 18.02
N ALA A 122 11.24 -9.70 18.03
CA ALA A 122 10.93 -8.91 16.83
C ALA A 122 11.92 -9.15 15.69
N LYS A 123 13.22 -9.29 16.00
CA LYS A 123 14.26 -9.59 15.02
C LYS A 123 14.05 -10.97 14.38
N GLN A 124 13.76 -11.99 15.18
CA GLN A 124 13.45 -13.35 14.69
C GLN A 124 12.24 -13.35 13.74
N LEU A 125 11.20 -12.58 14.08
CA LEU A 125 10.02 -12.39 13.24
C LEU A 125 10.38 -11.68 11.92
N CYS A 126 11.23 -10.66 11.95
CA CYS A 126 11.67 -9.97 10.74
C CYS A 126 12.50 -10.87 9.82
N GLU A 127 13.43 -11.65 10.38
CA GLU A 127 14.25 -12.62 9.63
C GLU A 127 13.36 -13.68 8.96
N SER A 128 12.40 -14.25 9.71
CA SER A 128 11.46 -15.23 9.17
C SER A 128 10.55 -14.64 8.08
N ALA A 129 10.10 -13.39 8.25
CA ALA A 129 9.29 -12.69 7.26
C ALA A 129 10.08 -12.40 5.96
N GLN A 130 11.36 -12.05 6.09
CA GLN A 130 12.25 -11.87 4.94
C GLN A 130 12.50 -13.19 4.20
N GLU A 131 12.74 -14.29 4.91
CA GLU A 131 12.92 -15.63 4.31
C GLU A 131 11.69 -16.06 3.50
N LEU A 132 10.49 -15.73 3.98
CA LEU A 132 9.23 -16.07 3.33
C LEU A 132 8.79 -15.05 2.26
N GLY A 133 9.54 -13.96 2.04
CA GLY A 133 9.19 -12.94 1.04
C GLY A 133 7.93 -12.14 1.39
N VAL A 134 7.68 -11.91 2.69
CA VAL A 134 6.53 -11.12 3.16
C VAL A 134 6.72 -9.65 2.76
N SER A 135 5.72 -9.02 2.13
CA SER A 135 5.86 -7.64 1.68
C SER A 135 5.79 -6.62 2.82
N GLU A 136 4.96 -6.86 3.83
CA GLU A 136 4.80 -5.96 4.99
C GLU A 136 4.62 -6.74 6.30
N LEU A 137 5.32 -6.32 7.35
CA LEU A 137 5.20 -6.84 8.71
C LEU A 137 4.81 -5.71 9.66
N GLN A 138 3.67 -5.86 10.34
CA GLN A 138 3.22 -4.88 11.32
C GLN A 138 3.50 -5.33 12.77
N LEU A 139 4.31 -4.55 13.48
CA LEU A 139 4.77 -4.84 14.85
C LEU A 139 4.24 -3.78 15.82
N GLN A 140 3.78 -4.18 17.01
CA GLN A 140 3.27 -3.22 18.00
C GLN A 140 4.36 -2.72 18.93
N ALA A 141 4.51 -1.40 19.01
CA ALA A 141 5.45 -0.78 19.95
C ALA A 141 4.90 -0.82 21.39
N ARG A 142 5.82 -0.79 22.36
CA ARG A 142 5.51 -0.70 23.79
C ARG A 142 6.13 0.57 24.40
N GLY A 143 5.49 1.09 25.43
CA GLY A 143 6.00 2.23 26.20
C GLY A 143 4.94 2.80 27.14
N ASN A 144 5.37 3.54 28.17
CA ASN A 144 4.52 4.20 29.16
C ASN A 144 4.54 5.74 29.05
N SER A 145 5.30 6.28 28.11
CA SER A 145 5.38 7.70 27.75
C SER A 145 5.56 7.81 26.24
N VAL A 146 5.37 9.02 25.69
CA VAL A 146 5.59 9.28 24.26
C VAL A 146 7.03 8.96 23.89
N ASP A 147 8.00 9.55 24.60
CA ASP A 147 9.44 9.35 24.36
C ASP A 147 9.87 7.88 24.37
N ASN A 148 9.41 7.11 25.37
CA ASN A 148 9.77 5.69 25.47
C ASN A 148 9.15 4.89 24.32
N THR A 149 7.91 5.23 23.93
CA THR A 149 7.21 4.57 22.82
C THR A 149 7.89 4.91 21.49
N VAL A 150 8.27 6.16 21.26
CA VAL A 150 9.02 6.61 20.06
C VAL A 150 10.36 5.89 19.99
N ARG A 151 11.15 5.88 21.07
CA ARG A 151 12.44 5.18 21.11
C ARG A 151 12.30 3.70 20.77
N TYR A 152 11.32 3.01 21.34
CA TYR A 152 11.09 1.60 21.02
C TYR A 152 10.63 1.39 19.57
N SER A 153 9.79 2.28 19.05
CA SER A 153 9.33 2.26 17.66
C SER A 153 10.48 2.44 16.66
N LEU A 154 11.44 3.33 16.96
CA LEU A 154 12.64 3.51 16.15
C LEU A 154 13.48 2.24 16.11
N MET A 155 13.72 1.60 17.26
CA MET A 155 14.46 0.33 17.33
C MET A 155 13.76 -0.79 16.56
N LEU A 156 12.42 -0.86 16.59
CA LEU A 156 11.66 -1.81 15.77
C LEU A 156 11.81 -1.52 14.27
N HIS A 157 11.73 -0.25 13.87
CA HIS A 157 11.84 0.14 12.47
C HIS A 157 13.25 -0.09 11.92
N GLU A 158 14.29 0.07 12.75
CA GLU A 158 15.69 -0.23 12.40
C GLU A 158 15.96 -1.72 12.13
N LEU A 159 15.06 -2.63 12.55
CA LEU A 159 15.15 -4.05 12.17
C LEU A 159 14.92 -4.28 10.68
N GLN A 160 14.30 -3.31 9.99
CA GLN A 160 14.08 -3.37 8.55
C GLN A 160 15.43 -3.41 7.83
N GLN A 161 15.76 -4.58 7.26
CA GLN A 161 16.98 -4.76 6.48
C GLN A 161 16.87 -4.03 5.14
N LYS A 162 18.00 -3.69 4.54
CA LYS A 162 18.09 -3.16 3.17
C LYS A 162 18.28 -4.27 2.13
N ALA A 163 17.75 -5.46 2.40
CA ALA A 163 17.77 -6.58 1.46
C ALA A 163 16.59 -6.49 0.50
N GLU A 164 16.74 -7.03 -0.71
CA GLU A 164 15.72 -6.99 -1.76
C GLU A 164 14.36 -7.57 -1.33
N ASN A 165 14.38 -8.58 -0.45
CA ASN A 165 13.19 -9.26 0.08
C ASN A 165 12.84 -8.84 1.51
N ALA A 166 13.43 -7.78 2.04
CA ALA A 166 13.14 -7.36 3.41
C ALA A 166 11.69 -6.82 3.51
N PRO A 167 10.90 -7.29 4.49
CA PRO A 167 9.54 -6.81 4.67
C PRO A 167 9.59 -5.33 5.08
N ARG A 168 8.64 -4.57 4.57
CA ARG A 168 8.39 -3.23 5.10
C ARG A 168 7.86 -3.33 6.53
N ILE A 169 8.48 -2.62 7.47
CA ILE A 169 8.06 -2.61 8.88
C ILE A 169 7.13 -1.42 9.15
N VAL A 170 5.92 -1.72 9.60
CA VAL A 170 4.92 -0.72 10.02
C VAL A 170 4.70 -0.82 11.53
N ILE A 171 4.75 0.31 12.22
CA ILE A 171 4.65 0.34 13.68
C ILE A 171 3.19 0.54 14.12
N LYS A 172 2.67 -0.42 14.90
CA LYS A 172 1.32 -0.34 15.48
C LYS A 172 1.37 0.38 16.82
N LEU A 173 0.49 1.37 16.98
CA LEU A 173 0.35 2.20 18.17
C LEU A 173 -1.11 2.25 18.61
N PRO A 174 -1.45 1.95 19.87
CA PRO A 174 -2.82 2.04 20.35
C PRO A 174 -3.37 3.47 20.21
N CYS A 175 -4.65 3.62 19.86
CA CYS A 175 -5.34 4.92 19.75
C CYS A 175 -5.56 5.58 21.12
N THR A 176 -4.47 6.01 21.74
CA THR A 176 -4.38 6.63 23.07
C THR A 176 -3.59 7.93 22.96
N LYS A 177 -3.60 8.78 23.99
CA LYS A 177 -2.79 10.01 24.00
C LYS A 177 -1.30 9.73 23.77
N ILE A 178 -0.76 8.70 24.40
CA ILE A 178 0.65 8.29 24.22
C ILE A 178 0.89 7.78 22.80
N GLY A 179 0.04 6.88 22.31
CA GLY A 179 0.19 6.30 20.98
C GLY A 179 0.03 7.32 19.85
N LEU A 180 -0.91 8.26 19.98
CA LEU A 180 -1.09 9.35 19.01
C LEU A 180 0.07 10.36 19.05
N GLY A 181 0.60 10.67 20.24
CA GLY A 181 1.80 11.49 20.37
C GLY A 181 3.01 10.85 19.68
N ALA A 182 3.24 9.55 19.91
CA ALA A 182 4.30 8.82 19.24
C ALA A 182 4.08 8.72 17.73
N ALA A 183 2.83 8.50 17.28
CA ALA A 183 2.49 8.43 15.86
C ALA A 183 2.77 9.76 15.14
N ALA A 184 2.48 10.90 15.77
CA ALA A 184 2.76 12.20 15.19
C ALA A 184 4.27 12.41 14.96
N GLU A 185 5.12 12.03 15.91
CA GLU A 185 6.59 12.12 15.76
C GLU A 185 7.14 11.15 14.72
N LEU A 186 6.63 9.92 14.67
CA LEU A 186 7.09 8.91 13.71
C LEU A 186 6.68 9.25 12.27
N SER A 187 5.45 9.75 12.09
CA SER A 187 4.95 10.13 10.76
C SER A 187 5.70 11.33 10.19
N GLN A 188 6.15 12.28 11.04
CA GLN A 188 7.06 13.36 10.61
C GLN A 188 8.44 12.88 10.14
N ARG A 189 8.81 11.64 10.50
CA ARG A 189 10.06 10.98 10.08
C ARG A 189 9.83 10.00 8.93
N ASP A 190 8.66 10.04 8.29
CA ASP A 190 8.23 9.12 7.23
C ASP A 190 8.23 7.64 7.67
N ILE A 191 8.11 7.36 8.97
CA ILE A 191 8.00 6.00 9.49
C ILE A 191 6.52 5.61 9.46
N PRO A 192 6.15 4.54 8.73
CA PRO A 192 4.75 4.18 8.57
C PRO A 192 4.18 3.62 9.88
N VAL A 193 3.00 4.12 10.24
CA VAL A 193 2.32 3.74 11.48
C VAL A 193 0.90 3.25 11.22
N THR A 194 0.47 2.34 12.09
CA THR A 194 -0.92 1.88 12.20
C THR A 194 -1.48 2.29 13.54
N ILE A 195 -2.54 3.10 13.55
CA ILE A 195 -3.30 3.36 14.77
C ILE A 195 -4.21 2.16 15.03
N THR A 196 -3.89 1.38 16.07
CA THR A 196 -4.57 0.11 16.41
C THR A 196 -5.48 0.27 17.62
N GLY A 197 -6.39 -0.69 17.82
CA GLY A 197 -7.34 -0.63 18.95
C GLY A 197 -8.37 0.49 18.77
N VAL A 198 -8.85 0.65 17.54
CA VAL A 198 -9.90 1.62 17.18
C VAL A 198 -11.27 0.96 17.38
N TYR A 199 -12.17 1.65 18.09
CA TYR A 199 -13.52 1.20 18.42
C TYR A 199 -14.62 2.20 18.03
N ALA A 200 -14.25 3.40 17.56
CA ALA A 200 -15.22 4.42 17.19
C ALA A 200 -14.76 5.28 16.01
N ALA A 201 -15.69 5.68 15.14
CA ALA A 201 -15.37 6.37 13.89
C ALA A 201 -14.55 7.66 14.08
N HIS A 202 -14.81 8.42 15.15
CA HIS A 202 -14.08 9.65 15.45
C HIS A 202 -12.57 9.42 15.69
N GLN A 203 -12.16 8.22 16.12
CA GLN A 203 -10.74 7.90 16.33
C GLN A 203 -9.96 7.81 15.00
N VAL A 204 -10.63 7.51 13.88
CA VAL A 204 -10.00 7.53 12.56
C VAL A 204 -9.62 8.96 12.16
N MET A 205 -10.37 9.97 12.61
CA MET A 205 -9.98 11.37 12.40
C MET A 205 -8.65 11.70 13.10
N CYS A 206 -8.41 11.13 14.29
CA CYS A 206 -7.13 11.25 14.97
C CYS A 206 -6.00 10.58 14.17
N ALA A 207 -6.24 9.38 13.63
CA ALA A 207 -5.27 8.67 12.81
C ALA A 207 -4.90 9.46 11.54
N ILE A 208 -5.89 10.05 10.87
CA ILE A 208 -5.66 10.94 9.72
C ILE A 208 -4.83 12.16 10.14
N ALA A 209 -5.20 12.81 11.25
CA ALA A 209 -4.54 14.04 11.70
C ALA A 209 -3.06 13.84 12.08
N VAL A 210 -2.69 12.67 12.60
CA VAL A 210 -1.29 12.36 12.93
C VAL A 210 -0.49 11.82 11.75
N GLY A 211 -1.10 11.69 10.56
CA GLY A 211 -0.43 11.20 9.35
C GLY A 211 -0.25 9.68 9.32
N ALA A 212 -1.09 8.92 10.03
CA ALA A 212 -1.01 7.47 10.02
C ALA A 212 -1.34 6.88 8.65
N GLU A 213 -0.68 5.79 8.29
CA GLU A 213 -0.98 5.08 7.05
C GLU A 213 -2.17 4.15 7.19
N TYR A 214 -2.34 3.57 8.38
CA TYR A 214 -3.45 2.68 8.67
C TYR A 214 -4.18 3.10 9.95
N ALA A 215 -5.48 2.83 9.97
CA ALA A 215 -6.26 2.69 11.19
C ALA A 215 -6.83 1.28 11.25
N ALA A 216 -6.67 0.59 12.38
CA ALA A 216 -7.08 -0.79 12.57
C ALA A 216 -8.25 -0.91 13.55
N PRO A 217 -9.52 -0.83 13.05
CA PRO A 217 -10.69 -1.07 13.86
C PRO A 217 -10.89 -2.55 14.16
N TYR A 218 -11.39 -2.87 15.36
CA TYR A 218 -11.58 -4.25 15.80
C TYR A 218 -13.05 -4.66 15.66
N LEU A 219 -13.45 -5.14 14.48
CA LEU A 219 -14.84 -5.47 14.14
C LEU A 219 -15.45 -6.43 15.17
N GLY A 220 -14.85 -7.61 15.34
CA GLY A 220 -15.37 -8.64 16.23
C GLY A 220 -15.46 -8.15 17.67
N ARG A 221 -14.45 -7.43 18.17
CA ARG A 221 -14.50 -6.89 19.54
C ARG A 221 -15.55 -5.81 19.74
N MET A 222 -15.83 -4.98 18.73
CA MET A 222 -16.96 -4.04 18.79
C MET A 222 -18.28 -4.81 18.90
N ASN A 223 -18.46 -5.85 18.08
CA ASN A 223 -19.66 -6.70 18.13
C ASN A 223 -19.79 -7.44 19.47
N ASP A 224 -18.68 -7.96 20.01
CA ASP A 224 -18.64 -8.63 21.32
C ASP A 224 -19.06 -7.69 22.47
N LEU A 225 -18.88 -6.37 22.29
CA LEU A 225 -19.31 -5.34 23.23
C LEU A 225 -20.75 -4.84 22.99
N GLY A 226 -21.48 -5.44 22.05
CA GLY A 226 -22.85 -5.04 21.68
C GLY A 226 -22.93 -3.78 20.82
N LEU A 227 -21.82 -3.32 20.25
CA LEU A 227 -21.80 -2.21 19.30
C LEU A 227 -22.10 -2.72 17.88
N ASP A 228 -22.68 -1.87 17.03
CA ASP A 228 -22.77 -2.14 15.59
C ASP A 228 -21.40 -1.85 14.93
N GLY A 229 -20.51 -2.85 14.98
CA GLY A 229 -19.16 -2.73 14.44
C GLY A 229 -19.14 -2.50 12.93
N PHE A 230 -20.10 -3.04 12.18
CA PHE A 230 -20.21 -2.80 10.74
C PHE A 230 -20.51 -1.34 10.45
N SER A 231 -21.54 -0.77 11.09
CA SER A 231 -21.87 0.65 10.93
C SER A 231 -20.71 1.57 11.33
N GLN A 232 -19.98 1.24 12.40
CA GLN A 232 -18.78 2.00 12.78
C GLN A 232 -17.71 1.98 11.69
N ILE A 233 -17.39 0.81 11.13
CA ILE A 233 -16.36 0.68 10.08
C ILE A 233 -16.79 1.35 8.77
N GLU A 234 -18.07 1.25 8.41
CA GLU A 234 -18.62 1.98 7.25
C GLU A 234 -18.44 3.49 7.41
N GLN A 235 -18.76 4.02 8.61
CA GLN A 235 -18.56 5.44 8.92
C GLN A 235 -17.07 5.82 8.87
N MET A 236 -16.17 4.96 9.36
CA MET A 236 -14.72 5.18 9.26
C MET A 236 -14.26 5.29 7.80
N GLY A 237 -14.74 4.40 6.92
CA GLY A 237 -14.46 4.47 5.48
C GLY A 237 -14.96 5.79 4.86
N ALA A 238 -16.18 6.21 5.21
CA ALA A 238 -16.74 7.49 4.77
C ALA A 238 -15.91 8.69 5.27
N CYS A 239 -15.41 8.66 6.52
CA CYS A 239 -14.52 9.69 7.06
C CYS A 239 -13.22 9.82 6.25
N VAL A 240 -12.56 8.69 5.95
CA VAL A 240 -11.34 8.66 5.12
C VAL A 240 -11.60 9.24 3.73
N SER A 241 -12.71 8.83 3.10
CA SER A 241 -13.10 9.32 1.78
C SER A 241 -13.35 10.84 1.78
N THR A 242 -14.13 11.32 2.75
CA THR A 242 -14.48 12.75 2.91
C THR A 242 -13.24 13.61 3.18
N ALA A 243 -12.33 13.12 4.02
CA ALA A 243 -11.07 13.79 4.31
C ALA A 243 -10.06 13.74 3.15
N ARG A 244 -10.38 13.03 2.05
CA ARG A 244 -9.48 12.77 0.91
C ARG A 244 -8.13 12.16 1.34
N SER A 245 -8.16 11.36 2.40
CA SER A 245 -6.95 10.75 2.94
C SER A 245 -6.59 9.47 2.19
N SER A 246 -5.29 9.20 2.09
CA SER A 246 -4.72 7.93 1.63
C SER A 246 -4.69 6.85 2.72
N LEU A 247 -5.06 7.20 3.96
CA LEU A 247 -5.14 6.26 5.07
C LEU A 247 -5.99 5.04 4.69
N ARG A 248 -5.53 3.86 5.05
CA ARG A 248 -6.21 2.59 4.81
C ARG A 248 -6.87 2.08 6.09
N ILE A 249 -8.13 1.66 5.98
CA ILE A 249 -8.81 1.00 7.10
C ILE A 249 -8.41 -0.48 7.08
N LEU A 250 -7.50 -0.87 7.97
CA LEU A 250 -7.07 -2.26 8.18
C LEU A 250 -8.06 -2.96 9.11
N VAL A 251 -9.16 -3.48 8.57
CA VAL A 251 -10.18 -4.11 9.40
C VAL A 251 -9.60 -5.37 10.05
N ALA A 252 -9.61 -5.39 11.38
CA ALA A 252 -9.01 -6.44 12.19
C ALA A 252 -10.07 -7.09 13.10
N SER A 253 -9.67 -8.16 13.78
CA SER A 253 -10.57 -8.93 14.66
C SER A 253 -11.80 -9.47 13.93
N ILE A 254 -11.65 -9.85 12.66
CA ILE A 254 -12.68 -10.49 11.85
C ILE A 254 -12.96 -11.89 12.41
N ARG A 255 -14.24 -12.29 12.48
CA ARG A 255 -14.66 -13.58 13.04
C ARG A 255 -15.05 -14.58 11.97
N SER A 256 -15.57 -14.10 10.84
CA SER A 256 -16.03 -14.94 9.73
C SER A 256 -15.60 -14.38 8.38
N VAL A 257 -15.55 -15.25 7.37
CA VAL A 257 -15.28 -14.85 5.98
C VAL A 257 -16.41 -13.98 5.41
N ASP A 258 -17.64 -14.14 5.90
CA ASP A 258 -18.79 -13.33 5.50
C ASP A 258 -18.63 -11.86 5.91
N ASP A 259 -17.95 -11.59 7.03
CA ASP A 259 -17.63 -10.23 7.46
C ASP A 259 -16.82 -9.49 6.38
N ILE A 260 -15.86 -10.19 5.74
CA ILE A 260 -14.99 -9.63 4.70
C ILE A 260 -15.84 -9.26 3.48
N THR A 261 -16.63 -10.20 2.98
CA THR A 261 -17.48 -9.98 1.80
C THR A 261 -18.50 -8.87 2.05
N ARG A 262 -19.12 -8.84 3.22
CA ARG A 262 -20.08 -7.79 3.61
C ARG A 262 -19.43 -6.40 3.64
N LEU A 263 -18.23 -6.29 4.18
CA LEU A 263 -17.51 -5.01 4.21
C LEU A 263 -17.00 -4.61 2.82
N ALA A 264 -16.46 -5.54 2.05
CA ALA A 264 -15.93 -5.30 0.71
C ALA A 264 -17.00 -4.84 -0.27
N THR A 265 -18.24 -5.26 -0.07
CA THR A 265 -19.40 -4.88 -0.88
C THR A 265 -20.18 -3.68 -0.32
N SER A 266 -19.75 -3.10 0.81
CA SER A 266 -20.49 -1.99 1.42
C SER A 266 -20.40 -0.71 0.58
N PRO A 267 -21.53 -0.18 0.07
CA PRO A 267 -21.53 1.09 -0.66
C PRO A 267 -21.25 2.29 0.25
N ARG A 268 -21.56 2.17 1.55
CA ARG A 268 -21.41 3.25 2.54
C ARG A 268 -19.96 3.59 2.84
N ALA A 269 -19.07 2.61 2.63
CA ALA A 269 -17.64 2.76 2.81
C ALA A 269 -16.93 3.53 1.69
N ALA A 270 -17.63 3.91 0.62
CA ALA A 270 -17.08 4.65 -0.52
C ALA A 270 -15.79 4.05 -1.10
N GLY A 271 -15.69 2.71 -1.14
CA GLY A 271 -14.53 1.98 -1.66
C GLY A 271 -13.28 2.06 -0.78
N LYS A 272 -13.39 2.40 0.51
CA LYS A 272 -12.27 2.50 1.47
C LYS A 272 -12.04 1.25 2.33
N LEU A 273 -12.79 0.17 2.07
CA LEU A 273 -12.62 -1.11 2.76
C LEU A 273 -12.05 -2.13 1.78
N ASP A 274 -10.72 -2.14 1.70
CA ASP A 274 -9.92 -2.99 0.82
C ASP A 274 -8.71 -3.59 1.56
N THR A 275 -8.70 -3.52 2.89
CA THR A 275 -7.58 -3.96 3.72
C THR A 275 -8.09 -4.73 4.92
N TYR A 276 -7.68 -5.99 5.06
CA TYR A 276 -8.19 -6.88 6.09
C TYR A 276 -7.06 -7.65 6.74
N THR A 277 -7.15 -7.88 8.05
CA THR A 277 -6.28 -8.81 8.76
C THR A 277 -7.08 -9.77 9.62
N PHE A 278 -6.77 -11.05 9.53
CA PHE A 278 -7.55 -12.12 10.16
C PHE A 278 -6.70 -13.34 10.49
N SER A 279 -7.21 -14.16 11.42
CA SER A 279 -6.48 -15.32 11.94
C SER A 279 -6.31 -16.43 10.90
N PRO A 280 -5.37 -17.37 11.12
CA PRO A 280 -5.24 -18.57 10.28
C PRO A 280 -6.54 -19.36 10.14
N GLY A 281 -7.37 -19.43 11.18
CA GLY A 281 -8.67 -20.10 11.09
C GLY A 281 -9.67 -19.43 10.14
N VAL A 282 -9.63 -18.10 10.02
CA VAL A 282 -10.43 -17.37 9.01
C VAL A 282 -9.80 -17.51 7.63
N ALA A 283 -8.47 -17.56 7.54
CA ALA A 283 -7.75 -17.83 6.30
C ALA A 283 -8.11 -19.21 5.73
N ASP A 284 -8.16 -20.23 6.58
CA ASP A 284 -8.59 -21.59 6.25
C ASP A 284 -10.00 -21.60 5.68
N ALA A 285 -10.94 -20.99 6.40
CA ALA A 285 -12.32 -20.86 5.97
C ALA A 285 -12.51 -20.08 4.66
N LEU A 286 -11.55 -19.22 4.27
CA LEU A 286 -11.61 -18.44 3.03
C LEU A 286 -11.47 -19.33 1.79
N ILE A 287 -10.71 -20.43 1.90
CA ILE A 287 -10.37 -21.30 0.78
C ILE A 287 -11.13 -22.64 0.86
N ASN A 288 -11.40 -23.12 2.08
CA ASN A 288 -12.03 -24.42 2.31
C ASN A 288 -13.55 -24.39 2.14
N VAL A 289 -14.01 -24.21 0.90
CA VAL A 289 -15.42 -24.31 0.51
C VAL A 289 -15.73 -25.74 0.05
N PRO A 290 -16.57 -26.53 0.77
CA PRO A 290 -16.78 -27.95 0.46
C PRO A 290 -17.23 -28.23 -0.98
N ALA A 291 -18.11 -27.40 -1.53
CA ALA A 291 -18.57 -27.54 -2.90
C ALA A 291 -17.45 -27.30 -3.93
N THR A 292 -16.51 -26.40 -3.64
CA THR A 292 -15.34 -26.14 -4.49
C THR A 292 -14.39 -27.33 -4.48
N ILE A 293 -14.14 -27.91 -3.31
CA ILE A 293 -13.27 -29.09 -3.17
C ILE A 293 -13.86 -30.27 -3.93
N ALA A 294 -15.16 -30.55 -3.74
CA ALA A 294 -15.84 -31.62 -4.46
C ALA A 294 -15.84 -31.42 -5.98
N ALA A 295 -15.98 -30.18 -6.44
CA ALA A 295 -15.89 -29.87 -7.88
C ALA A 295 -14.47 -30.10 -8.43
N ALA A 296 -13.43 -29.71 -7.69
CA ALA A 296 -12.04 -29.94 -8.09
C ALA A 296 -11.73 -31.44 -8.22
N GLU A 297 -12.16 -32.25 -7.24
CA GLU A 297 -12.02 -33.71 -7.29
C GLU A 297 -12.74 -34.31 -8.51
N ALA A 298 -13.95 -33.83 -8.81
CA ALA A 298 -14.69 -34.27 -9.99
C ALA A 298 -13.96 -33.93 -11.31
N PHE A 299 -13.36 -32.74 -11.42
CA PHE A 299 -12.58 -32.35 -12.60
C PHE A 299 -11.35 -33.25 -12.82
N ASP A 300 -10.68 -33.65 -11.74
CA ASP A 300 -9.54 -34.57 -11.82
C ASP A 300 -9.97 -35.96 -12.28
N LEU A 301 -11.10 -36.46 -11.76
CA LEU A 301 -11.65 -37.75 -12.18
C LEU A 301 -12.06 -37.75 -13.66
N ASP A 302 -12.74 -36.71 -14.12
CA ASP A 302 -13.14 -36.55 -15.52
C ASP A 302 -11.91 -36.46 -16.44
N SER A 303 -10.87 -35.74 -15.99
CA SER A 303 -9.59 -35.64 -16.72
C SER A 303 -8.92 -37.00 -16.87
N LEU A 304 -8.85 -37.79 -15.81
CA LEU A 304 -8.28 -39.14 -15.84
C LEU A 304 -9.11 -40.12 -16.68
N ALA A 305 -10.44 -40.00 -16.65
CA ALA A 305 -11.32 -40.80 -17.48
C ALA A 305 -11.12 -40.52 -18.98
N SER A 306 -10.90 -39.25 -19.35
CA SER A 306 -10.66 -38.84 -20.75
C SER A 306 -9.42 -39.50 -21.37
N LEU A 307 -8.38 -39.75 -20.57
CA LEU A 307 -7.12 -40.36 -21.01
C LEU A 307 -7.23 -41.87 -21.28
N LYS A 308 -8.22 -42.56 -20.73
CA LYS A 308 -8.42 -44.01 -20.91
C LYS A 308 -9.20 -44.36 -22.17
N THR A 309 -9.78 -43.36 -22.83
CA THR A 309 -10.67 -43.54 -23.97
C THR A 309 -9.90 -43.47 -25.32
N TYR A 310 -8.59 -43.26 -25.27
CA TYR A 310 -7.64 -43.31 -26.40
C TYR A 310 -6.62 -44.43 -26.19
#